data_AF-F2VRQ9-F1
#
_entry.id   AF-F2VRQ9-F1
#
_cell.length_a   1.000
_cell.length_b   1.000
_cell.length_c   1.000
_cell.angle_alpha   90.00
_cell.angle_beta   90.00
_cell.angle_gamma   90.00
#
_symmetry.space_group_name_H-M   'P 1'
#
loop_
_entity.id
_entity.type
_entity.pdbx_description
1 polymer ?
#
loop_
_entity_poly.entity_id
_entity_poly.type
_entity_poly.pdbx_seq_one_letter_code
_entity_poly.pdbx_strand_id
1 'polypeptide(L)'
;LHSEGDKWYSRRRLLTKAYHFEILEKFNEIMNEHADLLIQKFEKLIKDKKKIEIFKESKLCTLDIICETAMGVNLESQKSTNLDYVWCV
;
A
#
# COMPACT_ATOMS: atom_id res chain seq x y z
N LEU A 1 0.04 -19.21 1.90
CA LEU A 1 0.15 -19.16 0.42
C LEU A 1 0.50 -20.51 -0.23
N HIS A 2 0.56 -21.63 0.50
CA HIS A 2 0.85 -22.94 -0.09
C HIS A 2 -0.46 -23.59 -0.56
N SER A 3 -0.80 -23.42 -1.83
CA SER A 3 -1.85 -24.19 -2.52
C SER A 3 -1.19 -24.83 -3.72
N GLU A 4 -1.50 -26.10 -3.99
CA GLU A 4 -0.93 -26.88 -5.10
C GLU A 4 -2.07 -27.46 -5.96
N GLY A 5 -1.72 -27.89 -7.17
CA GLY A 5 -2.64 -28.55 -8.10
C GLY A 5 -3.91 -27.75 -8.39
N ASP A 6 -5.06 -28.43 -8.42
CA ASP A 6 -6.36 -27.84 -8.75
C ASP A 6 -6.77 -26.71 -7.80
N LYS A 7 -6.34 -26.77 -6.54
CA LYS A 7 -6.62 -25.74 -5.54
C LYS A 7 -5.87 -24.45 -5.85
N TRP A 8 -4.61 -24.55 -6.29
CA TRP A 8 -3.86 -23.38 -6.78
C TRP A 8 -4.50 -22.82 -8.04
N TYR A 9 -4.82 -23.68 -9.01
CA TYR A 9 -5.38 -23.28 -10.29
C TYR A 9 -6.69 -22.52 -10.13
N SER A 10 -7.63 -23.07 -9.33
CA SER A 10 -8.92 -22.45 -9.04
C SER A 10 -8.77 -21.07 -8.38
N ARG A 11 -7.89 -20.95 -7.37
CA ARG A 11 -7.61 -19.68 -6.68
C ARG A 11 -6.94 -18.66 -7.59
N ARG A 12 -5.97 -19.07 -8.40
CA ARG A 12 -5.28 -18.20 -9.36
C ARG A 12 -6.27 -17.66 -10.39
N ARG A 13 -7.16 -18.51 -10.91
CA ARG A 13 -8.22 -18.11 -11.84
C ARG A 13 -9.16 -17.07 -11.25
N LEU A 14 -9.50 -17.18 -9.97
CA LEU A 14 -10.30 -16.17 -9.27
C LEU A 14 -9.54 -14.84 -9.13
N LEU A 15 -8.28 -14.89 -8.66
CA LEU A 15 -7.45 -13.71 -8.45
C LEU A 15 -7.15 -12.95 -9.75
N THR A 16 -6.93 -13.65 -10.87
CA THR A 16 -6.63 -12.98 -12.16
C THR A 16 -7.74 -12.00 -12.57
N LYS A 17 -9.01 -12.25 -12.19
CA LYS A 17 -10.11 -11.32 -12.47
C LYS A 17 -10.03 -10.03 -11.65
N ALA A 18 -9.47 -10.10 -10.44
CA ALA A 18 -9.31 -8.94 -9.54
C ALA A 18 -8.15 -8.02 -9.95
N TYR A 19 -7.29 -8.45 -10.88
CA TYR A 19 -6.17 -7.66 -11.41
C TYR A 19 -6.29 -7.44 -12.92
N HIS A 20 -7.51 -7.39 -13.44
CA HIS A 20 -7.75 -7.00 -14.83
C HIS A 20 -7.41 -5.51 -15.03
N PHE A 21 -7.01 -5.11 -16.23
CA PHE A 21 -6.47 -3.76 -16.51
C PHE A 21 -7.34 -2.61 -16.01
N GLU A 22 -8.66 -2.69 -16.19
CA GLU A 22 -9.62 -1.68 -15.70
C GLU A 22 -9.57 -1.47 -14.17
N ILE A 23 -9.21 -2.51 -13.42
CA ILE A 23 -9.04 -2.43 -11.97
C ILE A 23 -7.68 -1.81 -11.64
N LEU A 24 -6.64 -2.15 -12.42
CA LEU A 24 -5.31 -1.57 -12.24
C LEU A 24 -5.27 -0.06 -12.51
N GLU A 25 -6.08 0.42 -13.47
CA GLU A 25 -6.23 1.87 -13.71
C GLU A 25 -6.78 2.59 -12.47
N LYS A 26 -7.78 2.01 -11.79
CA LYS A 26 -8.29 2.56 -10.52
C LYS A 26 -7.25 2.52 -9.40
N PHE A 27 -6.41 1.49 -9.37
CA PHE A 27 -5.31 1.42 -8.40
C PHE A 27 -4.26 2.51 -8.65
N ASN A 28 -4.09 2.97 -9.89
CA ASN A 28 -3.15 4.05 -10.21
C ASN A 28 -3.56 5.37 -9.56
N GLU A 29 -4.86 5.68 -9.53
CA GLU A 29 -5.39 6.87 -8.85
C GLU A 29 -5.03 6.83 -7.36
N ILE A 30 -5.35 5.71 -6.69
CA ILE A 30 -5.03 5.49 -5.26
C ILE A 30 -3.52 5.56 -4.99
N MET A 31 -2.69 4.96 -5.86
CA MET A 31 -1.23 5.00 -5.72
C MET A 31 -0.70 6.43 -5.81
N ASN A 32 -1.23 7.26 -6.73
CA ASN A 32 -0.82 8.65 -6.87
C ASN A 32 -1.23 9.47 -5.65
N GLU A 33 -2.43 9.29 -5.13
CA GLU A 33 -2.89 9.98 -3.91
C GLU A 33 -1.97 9.68 -2.71
N HIS A 34 -1.60 8.42 -2.49
CA HIS A 34 -0.68 8.07 -1.41
C HIS A 34 0.77 8.51 -1.69
N ALA A 35 1.20 8.60 -2.95
CA ALA A 35 2.50 9.14 -3.32
C ALA A 35 2.58 10.65 -3.04
N ASP A 36 1.52 11.41 -3.36
CA ASP A 36 1.43 12.84 -3.06
C ASP A 36 1.48 13.10 -1.54
N LEU A 37 0.80 12.27 -0.74
CA LEU A 37 0.89 12.33 0.72
C LEU A 37 2.31 12.06 1.23
N LEU A 38 3.01 11.09 0.65
CA LEU A 38 4.40 10.79 1.00
C LEU A 38 5.33 11.97 0.67
N ILE A 39 5.15 12.60 -0.51
CA ILE A 39 5.91 13.78 -0.92
C ILE A 39 5.66 14.93 0.06
N GLN A 40 4.40 15.24 0.40
CA GLN A 40 4.07 16.28 1.38
C GLN A 40 4.73 16.02 2.74
N LYS A 41 4.81 14.75 3.16
CA LYS A 41 5.50 14.36 4.40
C LYS A 41 6.99 14.59 4.30
N PHE A 42 7.63 14.23 3.20
CA PHE A 42 9.05 14.51 2.96
C PHE A 42 9.33 16.01 2.95
N GLU A 43 8.53 16.81 2.26
CA GLU A 43 8.69 18.27 2.26
C GLU A 43 8.65 18.86 3.68
N LYS A 44 7.73 18.37 4.53
CA LYS A 44 7.65 18.79 5.93
C LYS A 44 8.90 18.39 6.72
N LEU A 45 9.38 17.15 6.58
CA LEU A 45 10.59 16.67 7.25
C LEU A 45 11.84 17.43 6.82
N ILE A 46 11.94 17.78 5.52
CA ILE A 46 13.03 18.61 4.98
C ILE A 46 12.98 20.02 5.57
N LYS A 47 11.79 20.65 5.61
CA LYS A 47 11.60 21.98 6.23
C LYS A 47 12.02 21.97 7.71
N ASP A 48 11.69 20.90 8.43
CA ASP A 48 12.09 20.69 9.82
C ASP A 48 13.57 20.30 9.99
N LYS A 49 14.35 20.14 8.90
CA LYS A 49 15.73 19.63 8.89
C LYS A 49 15.90 18.30 9.60
N LYS A 50 14.88 17.43 9.54
CA LYS A 50 14.89 16.10 10.14
C LYS A 50 15.50 15.09 9.17
N LYS A 51 16.14 14.06 9.73
CA LYS A 51 16.56 12.89 8.95
C LYS A 51 15.32 12.14 8.47
N ILE A 52 15.35 11.70 7.22
CA ILE A 52 14.29 10.89 6.61
C ILE A 52 14.76 9.45 6.57
N GLU A 53 14.01 8.56 7.21
CA GLU A 53 14.19 7.12 7.07
C GLU A 53 13.34 6.62 5.90
N ILE A 54 13.89 6.68 4.69
CA ILE A 54 13.16 6.42 3.43
C ILE A 54 12.43 5.07 3.48
N PHE A 55 13.09 4.02 3.95
CA PHE A 55 12.50 2.68 4.01
C PHE A 55 11.26 2.62 4.89
N LYS A 56 11.27 3.29 6.04
CA LYS A 56 10.12 3.36 6.94
C LYS A 56 8.95 4.11 6.30
N GLU A 57 9.23 5.25 5.69
CA GLU A 57 8.18 6.07 5.07
C GLU A 57 7.59 5.40 3.82
N SER A 58 8.42 4.75 3.00
CA SER A 58 7.96 3.92 1.88
C SER A 58 7.15 2.71 2.33
N LYS A 59 7.49 2.09 3.47
CA LYS A 59 6.70 0.99 4.05
C LYS A 59 5.29 1.43 4.43
N LEU A 60 5.16 2.58 5.08
CA LEU A 60 3.85 3.13 5.46
C LEU A 60 2.99 3.47 4.23
N CYS A 61 3.60 4.09 3.21
CA CYS A 61 2.93 4.38 1.95
C CYS A 61 2.47 3.09 1.24
N THR A 62 3.34 2.09 1.15
CA THR A 62 3.00 0.80 0.54
C THR A 62 1.87 0.08 1.29
N LEU A 63 1.87 0.16 2.63
CA LEU A 63 0.82 -0.43 3.46
C LEU A 63 -0.54 0.23 3.19
N ASP A 64 -0.59 1.56 3.13
CA ASP A 64 -1.83 2.28 2.83
C ASP A 64 -2.34 1.91 1.43
N ILE A 65 -1.45 1.89 0.42
CA ILE A 65 -1.80 1.50 -0.96
C ILE A 65 -2.40 0.10 -1.02
N ILE A 66 -1.77 -0.91 -0.40
CA ILE A 66 -2.27 -2.29 -0.51
C ILE A 66 -3.58 -2.47 0.26
N CYS A 67 -3.75 -1.80 1.39
CA CYS A 67 -4.99 -1.87 2.17
C CYS A 67 -6.15 -1.18 1.46
N GLU A 68 -5.89 -0.04 0.83
CA GLU A 68 -6.93 0.68 0.12
C GLU A 68 -7.30 -0.02 -1.21
N THR A 69 -6.31 -0.45 -1.99
CA THR A 69 -6.55 -1.13 -3.27
C THR A 69 -7.14 -2.54 -3.12
N ALA A 70 -6.64 -3.34 -2.17
CA ALA A 70 -7.07 -4.74 -2.02
C ALA A 70 -8.21 -4.95 -1.03
N MET A 71 -8.34 -4.09 0.00
CA MET A 71 -9.34 -4.24 1.07
C MET A 71 -10.36 -3.10 1.11
N GLY A 72 -10.16 -2.00 0.36
CA GLY A 72 -11.06 -0.85 0.38
C GLY A 72 -11.02 -0.08 1.71
N VAL A 73 -9.92 -0.20 2.46
CA VAL A 73 -9.75 0.43 3.78
C VAL A 73 -8.56 1.37 3.76
N ASN A 74 -8.81 2.65 4.01
CA ASN A 74 -7.77 3.63 4.24
C ASN A 74 -7.34 3.58 5.72
N LEU A 75 -6.10 3.14 5.97
CA LEU A 75 -5.55 3.02 7.33
C LEU A 75 -4.95 4.32 7.87
N GLU A 76 -4.73 5.31 7.01
CA GLU A 76 -4.03 6.56 7.34
C GLU A 76 -2.68 6.32 8.07
N SER A 77 -1.96 5.24 7.73
CA SER A 77 -0.71 4.83 8.38
C SER A 77 0.41 5.85 8.17
N GLN A 78 0.37 6.58 7.05
CA GLN A 78 1.27 7.70 6.81
C GLN A 78 1.07 8.88 7.77
N LYS A 79 -0.15 9.07 8.31
CA LYS A 79 -0.53 10.19 9.19
C LYS A 79 -0.47 9.83 10.68
N SER A 80 -0.86 8.61 11.04
CA SER A 80 -0.97 8.17 12.42
C SER A 80 0.07 7.10 12.76
N THR A 81 0.85 7.32 13.82
CA THR A 81 1.87 6.38 14.32
C THR A 81 1.25 5.27 15.19
N ASN A 82 0.07 4.75 14.85
CA ASN A 82 -0.52 3.61 15.56
C ASN A 82 -0.18 2.33 14.82
N LEU A 83 0.82 1.61 15.34
CA LEU A 83 1.68 0.69 14.58
C LEU A 83 1.45 -0.79 14.91
N ASP A 84 0.27 -1.24 15.33
CA ASP A 84 0.12 -2.68 15.60
C ASP A 84 0.34 -3.53 14.33
N TYR A 85 -0.01 -3.02 13.16
CA TYR A 85 0.15 -3.72 11.89
C TYR A 85 1.50 -3.52 11.19
N VAL A 86 2.18 -2.40 11.42
CA VAL A 86 3.44 -2.06 10.72
C VAL A 86 4.62 -2.91 11.19
N TRP A 87 4.54 -3.45 12.42
CA TRP A 87 5.54 -4.37 12.97
C TRP A 87 5.27 -5.85 12.65
N CYS A 88 4.09 -6.19 12.11
CA CYS A 88 3.73 -7.57 11.78
C CYS A 88 4.23 -8.03 10.40
N VAL A 89 4.90 -7.16 9.63
CA VAL A 89 5.44 -7.44 8.27
C VAL A 89 6.94 -7.24 8.18
#